data_AF-A0A2E5PS72-F1
#
_entry.id   AF-A0A2E5PS72-F1
#
_cell.length_a   1.000
_cell.length_b   1.000
_cell.length_c   1.000
_cell.angle_alpha   90.00
_cell.angle_beta   90.00
_cell.angle_gamma   90.00
#
_symmetry.space_group_name_H-M   'P 1'
#
loop_
_entity.id
_entity.type
_entity.pdbx_description
1 polymer ?
#
loop_
_entity_poly.entity_id
_entity_poly.type
_entity_poly.pdbx_seq_one_letter_code
_entity_poly.pdbx_strand_id
1 'polypeptide(L)'
;MNLRNGKEMETLLKKIQNIRRQFPVQCNPNLLACAIQDHLETTEGRELMTGMLPPENDYEALKERLLRQSMLFLGFSVESHYGRDVFYSRHAA
;
A
#
# COMPACT_ATOMS: atom_id res chain seq x y z
N MET A 1 -21.11 -4.22 -2.57
CA MET A 1 -19.71 -3.92 -2.98
C MET A 1 -19.73 -3.47 -4.42
N ASN A 2 -19.23 -2.27 -4.71
CA ASN A 2 -19.23 -1.72 -6.07
C ASN A 2 -18.20 -2.48 -6.91
N LEU A 3 -18.63 -3.13 -8.01
CA LEU A 3 -17.79 -4.01 -8.84
C LEU A 3 -16.56 -3.27 -9.42
N ARG A 4 -16.66 -1.96 -9.57
CA ARG A 4 -15.59 -1.07 -10.06
C ARG A 4 -14.40 -1.02 -9.09
N ASN A 5 -14.67 -0.81 -7.81
CA ASN A 5 -13.65 -0.78 -6.75
C ASN A 5 -12.92 -2.13 -6.62
N GLY A 6 -13.59 -3.25 -6.93
CA GLY A 6 -12.98 -4.58 -6.91
C GLY A 6 -11.88 -4.74 -7.98
N LYS A 7 -12.11 -4.27 -9.20
CA LYS A 7 -11.12 -4.33 -10.29
C LYS A 7 -9.93 -3.39 -10.05
N GLU A 8 -10.20 -2.20 -9.53
CA GLU A 8 -9.15 -1.22 -9.20
C GLU A 8 -8.26 -1.73 -8.06
N MET A 9 -8.86 -2.35 -7.03
CA MET A 9 -8.11 -3.02 -5.96
C MET A 9 -7.25 -4.18 -6.47
N GLU A 10 -7.80 -5.05 -7.34
CA GLU A 10 -7.04 -6.15 -7.92
C GLU A 10 -5.83 -5.63 -8.74
N THR A 11 -6.04 -4.56 -9.49
CA THR A 11 -4.98 -3.91 -10.29
C THR A 11 -3.90 -3.33 -9.38
N LEU A 12 -4.30 -2.64 -8.31
CA LEU A 12 -3.38 -2.11 -7.31
C LEU A 12 -2.54 -3.22 -6.66
N LEU A 13 -3.18 -4.32 -6.23
CA LEU A 13 -2.48 -5.46 -5.63
C LEU A 13 -1.47 -6.11 -6.58
N LYS A 14 -1.81 -6.27 -7.87
CA LYS A 14 -0.86 -6.74 -8.89
C LYS A 14 0.34 -5.81 -9.03
N LYS A 15 0.12 -4.50 -9.01
CA LYS A 15 1.18 -3.50 -9.10
C LYS A 15 2.08 -3.53 -7.86
N ILE A 16 1.52 -3.65 -6.66
CA ILE A 16 2.26 -3.82 -5.40
C ILE A 16 3.12 -5.09 -5.43
N GLN A 17 2.59 -6.21 -5.91
CA GLN A 17 3.37 -7.44 -6.08
C GLN A 17 4.55 -7.24 -7.06
N ASN A 18 4.33 -6.50 -8.15
CA ASN A 18 5.40 -6.17 -9.08
C ASN A 18 6.47 -5.26 -8.47
N ILE A 19 6.07 -4.27 -7.64
CA ILE A 19 7.02 -3.47 -6.86
C ILE A 19 7.82 -4.39 -5.93
N ARG A 20 7.16 -5.26 -5.15
CA ARG A 20 7.82 -6.19 -4.23
C ARG A 20 8.88 -7.06 -4.89
N ARG A 21 8.66 -7.50 -6.14
CA ARG A 21 9.60 -8.33 -6.92
C ARG A 21 10.87 -7.59 -7.33
N GLN A 22 10.85 -6.25 -7.36
CA GLN A 22 12.04 -5.44 -7.66
C GLN A 22 13.00 -5.33 -6.47
N PHE A 23 12.54 -5.71 -5.26
CA PHE A 23 13.35 -5.68 -4.05
C PHE A 23 13.78 -7.08 -3.63
N PRO A 24 14.98 -7.24 -3.03
CA PRO A 24 15.41 -8.52 -2.48
C PRO A 24 14.45 -9.00 -1.38
N VAL A 25 14.45 -10.31 -1.11
CA VAL A 25 13.55 -10.90 -0.10
C VAL A 25 13.77 -10.27 1.28
N GLN A 26 15.02 -9.98 1.63
CA GLN A 26 15.43 -9.39 2.91
C GLN A 26 15.45 -7.85 2.90
N CYS A 27 14.79 -7.20 1.95
CA CYS A 27 14.68 -5.74 1.93
C CYS A 27 14.04 -5.21 3.22
N ASN A 28 14.53 -4.05 3.71
CA ASN A 28 13.89 -3.35 4.81
C ASN A 28 12.43 -3.04 4.44
N PRO A 29 11.44 -3.50 5.23
CA PRO A 29 10.02 -3.31 4.91
C PRO A 29 9.63 -1.85 4.75
N ASN A 30 10.29 -0.92 5.46
CA ASN A 30 9.99 0.51 5.37
C ASN A 30 10.49 1.12 4.07
N LEU A 31 11.60 0.63 3.49
CA LEU A 31 12.04 1.05 2.16
C LEU A 31 11.07 0.60 1.07
N LEU A 32 10.55 -0.63 1.20
CA LEU A 32 9.50 -1.13 0.32
C LEU A 32 8.20 -0.32 0.48
N ALA A 33 7.84 0.05 1.71
CA ALA A 33 6.69 0.90 1.97
C ALA A 33 6.82 2.27 1.30
N CYS A 34 8.01 2.89 1.33
CA CYS A 34 8.29 4.11 0.57
C CYS A 34 8.06 3.91 -0.93
N ALA A 35 8.57 2.83 -1.53
CA ALA A 35 8.37 2.58 -2.96
C ALA A 35 6.90 2.37 -3.35
N ILE A 36 6.12 1.73 -2.47
CA ILE A 36 4.66 1.59 -2.66
C ILE A 36 3.98 2.95 -2.53
N GLN A 37 4.36 3.75 -1.52
CA GLN A 37 3.84 5.09 -1.33
C GLN A 37 4.13 6.00 -2.54
N ASP A 38 5.36 5.98 -3.05
CA ASP A 38 5.76 6.74 -4.25
C ASP A 38 4.88 6.35 -5.44
N HIS A 39 4.59 5.06 -5.61
CA HIS A 39 3.68 4.61 -6.65
C HIS A 39 2.26 5.17 -6.47
N LEU A 40 1.72 5.17 -5.25
CA LEU A 40 0.41 5.77 -4.97
C LEU A 40 0.39 7.28 -5.27
N GLU A 41 1.53 7.96 -5.21
CA GLU A 41 1.63 9.39 -5.52
C GLU A 41 1.75 9.69 -7.02
N THR A 42 2.06 8.69 -7.86
CA THR A 42 2.06 8.82 -9.32
C THR A 42 0.66 9.10 -9.89
N THR A 43 0.60 9.59 -11.13
CA THR A 43 -0.67 9.81 -11.85
C THR A 43 -1.51 8.52 -11.95
N GLU A 44 -0.88 7.39 -12.29
CA GLU A 44 -1.54 6.07 -12.36
C GLU A 44 -2.10 5.66 -10.98
N GLY A 45 -1.32 5.84 -9.92
CA GLY A 45 -1.74 5.54 -8.54
C GLY A 45 -2.90 6.42 -8.08
N ARG A 46 -2.84 7.72 -8.38
CA ARG A 46 -3.91 8.69 -8.10
C ARG A 46 -5.21 8.30 -8.77
N GLU A 47 -5.19 7.97 -10.05
CA GLU A 47 -6.38 7.57 -10.81
C GLU A 47 -7.03 6.31 -10.22
N LEU A 48 -6.23 5.30 -9.88
CA LEU A 48 -6.71 4.08 -9.21
C LEU A 48 -7.37 4.41 -7.86
N MET A 49 -6.77 5.32 -7.08
CA MET A 49 -7.34 5.72 -5.80
C MET A 49 -8.61 6.55 -5.96
N THR A 50 -8.70 7.44 -6.94
CA THR A 50 -9.91 8.23 -7.22
C THR A 50 -11.10 7.33 -7.56
N GLY A 51 -10.87 6.22 -8.28
CA GLY A 51 -11.91 5.23 -8.53
C GLY A 51 -12.40 4.51 -7.26
N MET A 52 -11.51 4.37 -6.27
CA MET A 52 -11.78 3.70 -4.99
C MET A 52 -12.26 4.65 -3.88
N LEU A 53 -12.14 5.96 -4.07
CA LEU A 53 -12.48 6.99 -3.08
C LEU A 53 -14.00 7.13 -2.94
N PRO A 54 -14.56 6.96 -1.73
CA PRO A 54 -15.87 7.52 -1.42
C PRO A 54 -15.80 9.05 -1.54
N PRO A 55 -16.89 9.71 -1.96
CA PRO A 55 -16.91 11.16 -2.21
C PRO A 55 -16.59 12.04 -0.99
N GLU A 56 -16.61 11.48 0.23
CA GLU A 56 -16.38 12.22 1.48
C GLU A 56 -15.01 11.94 2.14
N ASN A 57 -14.17 11.11 1.54
CA ASN A 57 -12.92 10.71 2.16
C ASN A 57 -11.74 11.60 1.78
N ASP A 58 -10.89 11.87 2.77
CA ASP A 58 -9.58 12.50 2.54
C ASP A 58 -8.69 11.54 1.73
N TYR A 59 -8.10 12.07 0.66
CA TYR A 59 -7.16 11.35 -0.19
C TYR A 59 -5.95 10.85 0.60
N GLU A 60 -5.44 11.66 1.53
CA GLU A 60 -4.30 11.28 2.36
C GLU A 60 -4.64 10.12 3.30
N ALA A 61 -5.83 10.14 3.91
CA ALA A 61 -6.31 9.04 4.75
C ALA A 61 -6.51 7.75 3.93
N LEU A 62 -6.99 7.84 2.68
CA LEU A 62 -7.08 6.66 1.81
C LEU A 62 -5.69 6.12 1.47
N LYS A 63 -4.73 6.99 1.14
CA LYS A 63 -3.36 6.61 0.80
C LYS A 63 -2.70 5.84 1.96
N GLU A 64 -2.78 6.38 3.18
CA GLU A 64 -2.25 5.72 4.38
C GLU A 64 -2.90 4.35 4.60
N ARG A 65 -4.23 4.28 4.47
CA ARG A 65 -4.97 3.02 4.62
C ARG A 65 -4.54 1.98 3.58
N LEU A 66 -4.41 2.38 2.32
CA LEU A 66 -3.98 1.50 1.24
C LEU A 66 -2.55 1.04 1.43
N LEU A 67 -1.63 1.92 1.83
CA LEU A 67 -0.26 1.55 2.16
C LEU A 67 -0.22 0.49 3.26
N ARG A 68 -0.92 0.73 4.37
CA ARG A 68 -1.03 -0.24 5.47
C ARG A 68 -1.57 -1.59 5.00
N GLN A 69 -2.67 -1.59 4.24
CA GLN A 69 -3.27 -2.82 3.70
C GLN A 69 -2.33 -3.55 2.75
N SER A 70 -1.59 -2.81 1.92
CA SER A 70 -0.59 -3.35 0.99
C SER A 70 0.52 -4.08 1.74
N MET A 71 1.07 -3.47 2.78
CA MET A 71 2.12 -4.07 3.59
C MET A 71 1.65 -5.30 4.36
N LEU A 72 0.43 -5.26 4.91
CA LEU A 72 -0.20 -6.43 5.55
C LEU A 72 -0.43 -7.57 4.55
N PHE A 73 -0.90 -7.26 3.33
CA PHE A 73 -1.08 -8.23 2.26
C PHE A 73 0.23 -8.90 1.85
N LEU A 74 1.34 -8.15 1.87
CA LEU A 74 2.67 -8.67 1.61
C LEU A 74 3.26 -9.49 2.78
N GLY A 75 2.54 -9.62 3.89
CA GLY A 75 2.92 -10.43 5.05
C GLY A 75 3.76 -9.71 6.11
N PHE A 76 3.90 -8.38 6.01
CA PHE A 76 4.57 -7.59 7.02
C PHE A 76 3.64 -7.29 8.20
N SER A 77 4.23 -7.06 9.36
CA SER A 77 3.52 -6.53 10.53
C SER A 77 3.72 -5.02 10.60
N VAL A 78 2.81 -4.33 11.29
CA VAL A 78 2.79 -2.87 11.41
C VAL A 78 2.58 -2.49 12.86
N GLU A 79 3.33 -1.49 13.30
CA GLU A 79 3.11 -0.78 14.56
C GLU A 79 3.00 0.71 14.30
N SER A 80 2.12 1.38 15.03
CA SER A 80 1.99 2.83 14.94
C SER A 80 2.80 3.50 16.05
N HIS A 81 3.88 4.18 15.66
CA HIS A 81 4.76 4.91 16.56
C HIS A 81 4.63 6.41 16.29
N TYR A 82 4.21 7.18 17.28
CA TYR A 82 3.99 8.64 17.16
C TYR A 82 3.10 9.05 15.98
N GLY A 83 2.07 8.25 15.69
CA GLY A 83 1.15 8.50 14.57
C GLY A 83 1.70 8.12 13.19
N ARG A 84 2.83 7.38 13.12
CA ARG A 84 3.38 6.86 11.87
C ARG A 84 3.44 5.35 11.88
N ASP A 85 3.17 4.74 10.74
CA ASP A 85 3.31 3.30 10.57
C ASP A 85 4.76 2.91 10.35
N VAL A 86 5.20 1.94 11.15
CA VAL A 86 6.50 1.29 11.03
C VAL A 86 6.26 -0.18 10.71
N PHE A 87 6.88 -0.66 9.64
CA PHE A 87 6.70 -2.00 9.13
C PHE A 87 7.89 -2.89 9.48
N TYR A 88 7.62 -4.15 9.83
CA TYR A 88 8.66 -5.13 10.17
C TYR A 88 8.28 -6.54 9.71
N SER A 89 9.32 -7.36 9.52
CA SER A 89 9.17 -8.77 9.17
C SER A 89 8.79 -9.57 10.42
N ARG A 90 7.73 -10.37 10.35
CA ARG A 90 7.24 -11.18 11.49
C ARG A 90 8.21 -12.28 11.96
N HIS A 91 9.25 -12.58 11.17
CA HIS A 91 10.21 -13.68 11.40
C HIS A 91 11.66 -13.21 11.59
N ALA A 92 11.89 -12.00 12.11
CA ALA A 92 13.22 -11.62 12.59
C ALA A 92 13.40 -12.17 14.03
N ALA A 93 13.57 -13.48 14.13
CA ALA A 93 14.00 -14.18 15.35
C ALA A 93 15.26 -14.99 15.03
#